data_AF-A0A1L6HXW3-F1
#
_entry.id   AF-A0A1L6HXW3-F1
#
_cell.length_a   1.000
_cell.length_b   1.000
_cell.length_c   1.000
_cell.angle_alpha   90.00
_cell.angle_beta   90.00
_cell.angle_gamma   90.00
#
_symmetry.space_group_name_H-M   'P 1'
#
loop_
_entity.id
_entity.type
_entity.pdbx_description
1 polymer ?
#
loop_
_entity_poly.entity_id
_entity_poly.type
_entity_poly.pdbx_seq_one_letter_code
_entity_poly.pdbx_strand_id
1 'polypeptide(L)'
;MLRCRASGTASLDRINRYCNAPEPVAPETSCPVADPVYPGTGVTTLAEADFVSGGDTPVTFRRTYRSVPHLHPDAGVGSGWFHNWQRQLDLTNARAASPQVIAYREDGEPVTFVKTNGAWRGKGTASFALRDGTNGWTLTDLTTDTAEAYSSAGVLLSVSTHDGQQEHPPRTIAEGPTQSV
;
A
#
# COMPACT_ATOMS: atom_id res chain seq x y z
N MET A 1 -14.52 -11.79 4.80
CA MET A 1 -13.48 -12.84 4.78
C MET A 1 -13.92 -13.96 3.84
N LEU A 2 -13.46 -13.95 2.59
CA LEU A 2 -13.80 -15.00 1.63
C LEU A 2 -12.91 -16.22 1.91
N ARG A 3 -13.50 -17.34 2.36
CA ARG A 3 -12.79 -18.61 2.49
C ARG A 3 -12.83 -19.33 1.15
N CYS A 4 -11.71 -19.38 0.43
CA CYS A 4 -11.57 -20.23 -0.75
C CYS A 4 -11.48 -21.70 -0.32
N ARG A 5 -12.48 -22.51 -0.68
CA ARG A 5 -12.47 -23.97 -0.48
C ARG A 5 -12.26 -24.64 -1.83
N ALA A 6 -11.20 -25.44 -1.96
CA ALA A 6 -10.88 -26.14 -3.20
C ALA A 6 -11.64 -27.48 -3.29
N SER A 7 -12.22 -27.75 -4.46
CA SER A 7 -12.56 -29.10 -4.92
C SER A 7 -11.73 -29.40 -6.17
N GLY A 8 -10.82 -30.36 -6.08
CA GLY A 8 -10.05 -30.89 -7.23
C GLY A 8 -8.56 -30.52 -7.25
N THR A 9 -7.73 -31.50 -7.61
CA THR A 9 -6.25 -31.43 -7.54
C THR A 9 -5.59 -30.65 -8.69
N ALA A 10 -6.24 -30.52 -9.85
CA ALA A 10 -5.74 -29.71 -10.97
C ALA A 10 -5.92 -28.19 -10.77
N SER A 11 -6.66 -27.78 -9.73
CA SER A 11 -7.00 -26.39 -9.45
C SER A 11 -6.11 -25.77 -8.37
N LEU A 12 -5.44 -26.57 -7.55
CA LEU A 12 -4.70 -26.08 -6.38
C LEU A 12 -3.51 -25.20 -6.75
N ASP A 13 -2.72 -25.52 -7.77
CA ASP A 13 -1.58 -24.69 -8.17
C ASP A 13 -2.02 -23.35 -8.75
N ARG A 14 -3.13 -23.34 -9.49
CA ARG A 14 -3.71 -22.12 -10.06
C ARG A 14 -4.36 -21.25 -8.98
N ILE A 15 -5.07 -21.87 -8.04
CA ILE A 15 -5.64 -21.21 -6.86
C ILE A 15 -4.52 -20.67 -5.98
N ASN A 16 -3.48 -21.44 -5.70
CA ASN A 16 -2.34 -20.98 -4.90
C ASN A 16 -1.64 -19.79 -5.56
N ARG A 17 -1.43 -19.81 -6.89
CA ARG A 17 -0.88 -18.66 -7.62
C ARG A 17 -1.79 -17.42 -7.56
N TYR A 18 -3.10 -17.62 -7.52
CA TYR A 18 -4.08 -16.53 -7.47
C TYR A 18 -4.27 -15.98 -6.05
N CYS A 19 -4.18 -16.85 -5.04
CA CYS A 19 -4.43 -16.54 -3.63
C CYS A 19 -3.17 -16.12 -2.86
N ASN A 20 -1.97 -16.47 -3.34
CA ASN A 20 -0.73 -15.98 -2.78
C ASN A 20 -0.36 -14.66 -3.44
N ALA A 21 0.11 -13.68 -2.65
CA ALA A 21 0.88 -12.59 -3.21
C ALA A 21 2.03 -13.18 -4.05
N PRO A 22 2.36 -12.62 -5.23
CA PRO A 22 3.48 -13.12 -6.01
C PRO A 22 4.75 -13.12 -5.16
N GLU A 23 5.68 -14.03 -5.49
CA GLU A 23 6.97 -14.12 -4.82
C GLU A 23 7.58 -12.72 -4.64
N PRO A 24 8.21 -12.41 -3.48
CA PRO A 24 8.69 -11.07 -3.18
C PRO A 24 9.66 -10.59 -4.26
N VAL A 25 9.16 -9.80 -5.22
CA VAL A 25 10.01 -9.12 -6.18
C VAL A 25 10.69 -8.00 -5.41
N ALA A 26 12.01 -7.91 -5.53
CA ALA A 26 12.78 -6.84 -4.92
C ALA A 26 12.22 -5.48 -5.41
N PRO A 27 12.18 -4.44 -4.55
CA PRO A 27 11.74 -3.11 -4.96
C PRO A 27 12.56 -2.61 -6.15
N GLU A 28 11.91 -1.87 -7.04
CA GLU A 28 12.57 -1.32 -8.23
C GLU A 28 13.62 -0.28 -7.86
N THR A 29 14.80 -0.37 -8.46
CA THR A 29 15.92 0.57 -8.20
C THR A 29 16.29 1.42 -9.41
N SER A 30 15.68 1.16 -10.58
CA SER A 30 15.90 1.92 -11.80
C SER A 30 14.84 3.01 -11.99
N CYS A 31 15.24 4.16 -12.52
CA CYS A 31 14.28 5.14 -13.04
C CYS A 31 13.59 4.60 -14.30
N PRO A 32 12.32 4.93 -14.55
CA PRO A 32 11.66 4.60 -15.82
C PRO A 32 12.26 5.50 -16.92
N VAL A 33 13.30 5.02 -17.59
CA VAL A 33 14.02 5.76 -18.65
C VAL A 33 13.47 5.45 -20.05
N ALA A 34 12.60 4.45 -20.16
CA ALA A 34 11.82 4.14 -21.34
C ALA A 34 10.32 4.18 -20.98
N ASP A 35 9.50 4.62 -21.94
CA ASP A 35 8.05 4.54 -21.85
C ASP A 35 7.62 3.12 -21.40
N PRO A 36 6.58 2.96 -20.58
CA PRO A 36 6.52 2.98 -19.12
C PRO A 36 7.14 1.72 -18.46
N VAL A 37 8.41 1.39 -18.74
CA VAL A 37 9.00 0.10 -18.31
C VAL A 37 10.25 0.32 -17.44
N TYR A 38 10.30 -0.35 -16.29
CA TYR A 38 11.51 -0.44 -15.47
C TYR A 38 12.53 -1.37 -16.15
N PRO A 39 13.70 -0.87 -16.56
CA PRO A 39 14.69 -1.69 -17.26
C PRO A 39 15.29 -2.80 -16.38
N GLY A 40 15.29 -2.61 -15.05
CA GLY A 40 15.84 -3.60 -14.12
C GLY A 40 15.03 -4.90 -14.03
N THR A 41 13.72 -4.83 -14.28
CA THR A 41 12.78 -5.95 -14.04
C THR A 41 11.84 -6.22 -15.20
N GLY A 42 11.75 -5.31 -16.17
CA GLY A 42 10.77 -5.37 -17.26
C GLY A 42 9.34 -5.07 -16.80
N VAL A 43 9.13 -4.63 -15.56
CA VAL A 43 7.79 -4.28 -15.06
C VAL A 43 7.30 -3.02 -15.76
N THR A 44 6.07 -3.08 -16.28
CA THR A 44 5.40 -1.94 -16.92
C THR A 44 4.52 -1.23 -15.89
N THR A 45 4.62 0.10 -15.83
CA THR A 45 3.86 0.93 -14.90
C THR A 45 3.22 2.14 -15.55
N LEU A 46 1.91 2.34 -15.38
CA LEU A 46 1.19 3.49 -15.91
C LEU A 46 0.48 4.23 -14.79
N ALA A 47 0.66 5.54 -14.65
CA ALA A 47 -0.05 6.36 -13.68
C ALA A 47 -1.10 7.25 -14.36
N GLU A 48 -2.33 7.23 -13.87
CA GLU A 48 -3.46 8.01 -14.36
C GLU A 48 -4.08 8.81 -13.21
N ALA A 49 -4.16 10.13 -13.35
CA ALA A 49 -4.89 10.97 -12.39
C ALA A 49 -6.34 11.12 -12.88
N ASP A 50 -7.28 10.47 -12.20
CA ASP A 50 -8.69 10.52 -12.61
C ASP A 50 -9.43 11.71 -11.99
N PHE A 51 -8.95 12.21 -10.85
CA PHE A 51 -9.51 13.40 -10.19
C PHE A 51 -8.41 14.21 -9.52
N VAL A 52 -8.48 15.52 -9.70
CA VAL A 52 -7.66 16.53 -9.03
C VAL A 52 -8.60 17.67 -8.64
N SER A 53 -8.71 17.98 -7.35
CA SER A 53 -9.52 19.12 -6.92
C SER A 53 -8.86 20.44 -7.31
N GLY A 54 -9.64 21.52 -7.37
CA GLY A 54 -9.07 22.87 -7.39
C GLY A 54 -8.51 23.25 -6.02
N GLY A 55 -7.62 24.25 -5.99
CA GLY A 55 -7.02 24.81 -4.77
C GLY A 55 -5.50 24.70 -4.75
N ASP A 56 -4.88 25.37 -3.78
CA ASP A 56 -3.42 25.40 -3.61
C ASP A 56 -2.86 24.04 -3.12
N THR A 57 -3.71 23.24 -2.46
CA THR A 57 -3.38 21.89 -1.98
C THR A 57 -4.45 20.90 -2.50
N PRO A 58 -4.29 20.41 -3.74
CA PRO A 58 -5.35 19.64 -4.39
C PRO A 58 -5.45 18.21 -3.84
N VAL A 59 -6.68 17.78 -3.57
CA VAL A 59 -7.00 16.37 -3.29
C VAL A 59 -6.96 15.60 -4.59
N THR A 60 -6.28 14.45 -4.59
CA THR A 60 -6.13 13.63 -5.80
C THR A 60 -6.66 12.21 -5.63
N PHE A 61 -7.28 11.71 -6.69
CA PHE A 61 -7.48 10.28 -6.90
C PHE A 61 -6.64 9.87 -8.11
N ARG A 62 -5.63 9.06 -7.86
CA ARG A 62 -4.70 8.57 -8.89
C ARG A 62 -4.71 7.06 -8.87
N ARG A 63 -4.76 6.48 -10.06
CA ARG A 63 -4.56 5.06 -10.30
C ARG A 63 -3.16 4.78 -10.84
N THR A 64 -2.59 3.65 -10.46
CA THR A 64 -1.31 3.15 -10.96
C THR A 64 -1.50 1.72 -11.42
N TYR A 65 -1.24 1.43 -12.69
CA TYR A 65 -1.13 0.09 -13.22
C TYR A 65 0.26 -0.47 -12.97
N ARG A 66 0.34 -1.75 -12.66
CA ARG A 66 1.59 -2.52 -12.61
C ARG A 66 1.36 -3.90 -13.20
N SER A 67 2.17 -4.30 -14.17
CA SER A 67 2.06 -5.63 -14.79
C SER A 67 2.38 -6.78 -13.82
N VAL A 68 3.23 -6.53 -12.81
CA VAL A 68 3.57 -7.47 -11.73
C VAL A 68 3.29 -6.81 -10.38
N PRO A 69 2.07 -6.98 -9.83
CA PRO A 69 1.68 -6.33 -8.58
C PRO A 69 2.36 -6.94 -7.35
N HIS A 70 2.76 -6.14 -6.36
CA HIS A 70 3.31 -6.66 -5.08
C HIS A 70 2.24 -7.06 -4.06
N LEU A 71 1.04 -6.52 -4.24
CA LEU A 71 -0.14 -6.79 -3.42
C LEU A 71 -1.27 -7.22 -4.36
N HIS A 72 -2.14 -8.14 -3.94
CA HIS A 72 -3.36 -8.41 -4.70
C HIS A 72 -4.23 -7.14 -4.73
N PRO A 73 -4.54 -6.57 -5.91
CA PRO A 73 -5.38 -5.39 -6.01
C PRO A 73 -6.84 -5.79 -5.70
N ASP A 74 -7.30 -5.54 -4.48
CA ASP A 74 -8.69 -5.77 -4.05
C ASP A 74 -9.53 -4.47 -4.02
N ALA A 75 -9.07 -3.44 -4.72
CA ALA A 75 -9.67 -2.11 -4.66
C ALA A 75 -10.82 -1.87 -5.64
N GLY A 76 -11.27 -2.89 -6.38
CA GLY A 76 -12.37 -2.74 -7.34
C GLY A 76 -12.07 -1.84 -8.54
N VAL A 77 -10.80 -1.47 -8.77
CA VAL A 77 -10.36 -0.61 -9.89
C VAL A 77 -9.81 -1.39 -11.10
N GLY A 78 -9.89 -2.72 -11.06
CA GLY A 78 -9.44 -3.61 -12.13
C GLY A 78 -8.13 -4.34 -11.81
N SER A 79 -7.89 -5.43 -12.54
CA SER A 79 -6.69 -6.26 -12.34
C SER A 79 -5.41 -5.48 -12.67
N GLY A 80 -4.42 -5.56 -11.77
CA GLY A 80 -3.14 -4.85 -11.90
C GLY A 80 -3.22 -3.35 -11.63
N TRP A 81 -4.40 -2.81 -11.31
CA TRP A 81 -4.59 -1.39 -10.98
C TRP A 81 -4.66 -1.17 -9.48
N PHE A 82 -4.03 -0.08 -9.07
CA PHE A 82 -3.90 0.37 -7.71
C PHE A 82 -4.39 1.82 -7.61
N HIS A 83 -4.95 2.27 -6.49
CA HIS A 83 -5.20 3.70 -6.25
C HIS A 83 -4.50 4.21 -4.99
N ASN A 84 -4.19 5.51 -4.96
CA ASN A 84 -3.45 6.15 -3.87
C ASN A 84 -4.10 6.00 -2.48
N TRP A 85 -5.43 5.81 -2.41
CA TRP A 85 -6.15 5.61 -1.15
C TRP A 85 -6.15 4.18 -0.57
N GLN A 86 -5.60 3.18 -1.27
CA GLN A 86 -5.54 1.81 -0.74
C GLN A 86 -4.20 1.48 -0.04
N ARG A 87 -3.33 2.48 0.14
CA ARG A 87 -2.06 2.34 0.88
C ARG A 87 -2.32 1.59 2.19
N GLN A 88 -1.45 0.65 2.53
CA GLN A 88 -1.61 -0.18 3.72
C GLN A 88 -0.28 -0.70 4.24
N LEU A 89 -0.30 -1.13 5.50
CA LEU A 89 0.83 -1.81 6.15
C LEU A 89 0.53 -3.30 6.27
N ASP A 90 1.46 -4.13 5.79
CA ASP A 90 1.52 -5.54 6.20
C ASP A 90 2.22 -5.64 7.54
N LEU A 91 1.43 -6.01 8.55
CA LEU A 91 1.84 -6.12 9.94
C LEU A 91 2.06 -7.58 10.37
N THR A 92 1.99 -8.55 9.45
CA THR A 92 2.07 -9.99 9.75
C THR A 92 3.31 -10.34 10.59
N ASN A 93 4.43 -9.67 10.29
CA ASN A 93 5.71 -9.89 10.96
C ASN A 93 6.09 -8.78 11.95
N ALA A 94 5.17 -7.86 12.27
CA ALA A 94 5.47 -6.68 13.11
C ALA A 94 5.88 -7.04 14.55
N ARG A 95 5.48 -8.23 15.01
CA ARG A 95 5.75 -8.75 16.36
C ARG A 95 6.57 -10.06 16.35
N ALA A 96 7.14 -10.43 15.20
CA ALA A 96 8.01 -11.61 15.08
C ALA A 96 9.35 -11.41 15.82
N ALA A 97 10.11 -12.49 16.01
CA ALA A 97 11.45 -12.42 16.63
C ALA A 97 12.42 -11.51 15.85
N SER A 98 12.26 -11.44 14.53
CA SER A 98 12.88 -10.43 13.66
C SER A 98 11.77 -9.55 13.08
N PRO A 99 11.39 -8.45 13.76
CA PRO A 99 10.24 -7.65 13.37
C PRO A 99 10.41 -7.00 11.99
N GLN A 100 9.39 -7.15 11.15
CA GLN A 100 9.32 -6.54 9.82
C GLN A 100 7.91 -6.01 9.54
N VAL A 101 7.85 -4.83 8.92
CA VAL A 101 6.62 -4.24 8.37
C VAL A 101 6.87 -3.87 6.92
N ILE A 102 5.89 -4.10 6.05
CA ILE A 102 5.94 -3.67 4.65
C ILE A 102 4.85 -2.62 4.44
N ALA A 103 5.22 -1.42 3.99
CA ALA A 103 4.27 -0.40 3.57
C ALA A 103 4.08 -0.48 2.06
N TYR A 104 2.86 -0.81 1.61
CA TYR A 104 2.50 -0.74 0.20
C TYR A 104 2.07 0.68 -0.12
N ARG A 105 2.81 1.32 -1.04
CA ARG A 105 2.67 2.75 -1.36
C ARG A 105 1.62 2.97 -2.46
N GLU A 106 1.39 4.23 -2.79
CA GLU A 106 0.35 4.67 -3.74
C GLU A 106 0.56 4.18 -5.19
N ASP A 107 1.80 3.87 -5.54
CA ASP A 107 2.22 3.28 -6.82
C ASP A 107 2.30 1.75 -6.78
N GLY A 108 1.97 1.14 -5.64
CA GLY A 108 2.07 -0.29 -5.40
C GLY A 108 3.47 -0.78 -5.04
N GLU A 109 4.48 0.09 -4.93
CA GLU A 109 5.82 -0.29 -4.49
C GLU A 109 5.84 -0.59 -2.98
N PRO A 110 6.55 -1.64 -2.54
CA PRO A 110 6.73 -1.93 -1.13
C PRO A 110 7.94 -1.19 -0.54
N VAL A 111 7.73 -0.56 0.62
CA VAL A 111 8.81 -0.08 1.48
C VAL A 111 8.93 -0.99 2.69
N THR A 112 10.07 -1.65 2.84
CA THR A 112 10.29 -2.56 3.97
C THR A 112 10.92 -1.85 5.16
N PHE A 113 10.38 -2.06 6.35
CA PHE A 113 10.91 -1.60 7.63
C PHE A 113 11.34 -2.78 8.50
N VAL A 114 12.43 -2.61 9.23
CA VAL A 114 12.90 -3.53 10.28
C VAL A 114 13.03 -2.78 11.59
N LYS A 115 12.83 -3.49 12.71
CA LYS A 115 13.02 -2.90 14.04
C LYS A 115 14.43 -3.18 14.55
N THR A 116 15.21 -2.12 14.76
CA THR A 116 16.58 -2.19 15.29
C THR A 116 16.68 -1.30 16.52
N ASN A 117 17.15 -1.85 17.64
CA ASN A 117 17.27 -1.14 18.92
C ASN A 117 15.97 -0.42 19.35
N GLY A 118 14.83 -1.08 19.14
CA GLY A 118 13.51 -0.54 19.49
C GLY A 118 12.93 0.49 18.51
N ALA A 119 13.67 0.90 17.46
CA ALA A 119 13.21 1.85 16.45
C ALA A 119 13.00 1.18 15.09
N TRP A 120 11.91 1.54 14.40
CA TRP A 120 11.69 1.11 13.02
C TRP A 120 12.56 1.92 12.06
N ARG A 121 13.22 1.21 11.14
CA ARG A 121 14.10 1.77 10.11
C ARG A 121 13.72 1.19 8.75
N GLY A 122 13.57 2.05 7.75
CA GLY A 122 13.44 1.60 6.37
C GLY A 122 14.70 0.87 5.93
N LYS A 123 14.56 -0.23 5.18
CA LYS A 123 15.69 -0.87 4.50
C LYS A 123 16.13 -0.01 3.30
N GLY A 124 17.43 -0.02 3.00
CA GLY A 124 18.00 0.70 1.86
C GLY A 124 17.93 2.22 2.05
N THR A 125 17.49 2.93 1.01
CA THR A 125 17.45 4.40 0.94
C THR A 125 16.04 4.96 1.15
N ALA A 126 15.18 4.24 1.87
CA ALA A 126 13.82 4.68 2.10
C ALA A 126 13.77 5.99 2.91
N SER A 127 13.22 7.06 2.31
CA SER A 127 13.01 8.36 2.95
C SER A 127 11.74 8.40 3.81
N PHE A 128 11.50 7.34 4.58
CA PHE A 128 10.31 7.20 5.41
C PHE A 128 10.68 6.85 6.86
N ALA A 129 9.93 7.39 7.81
CA ALA A 129 9.99 7.00 9.21
C ALA A 129 8.70 6.30 9.63
N LEU A 130 8.82 5.09 10.18
CA LEU A 130 7.69 4.34 10.73
C LEU A 130 7.73 4.41 12.26
N ARG A 131 6.56 4.53 12.90
CA ARG A 131 6.41 4.47 14.35
C ARG A 131 5.21 3.60 14.71
N ASP A 132 5.39 2.68 15.66
CA ASP A 132 4.27 2.00 16.31
C ASP A 132 3.74 2.82 17.49
N GLY A 133 2.42 2.91 17.59
CA GLY A 133 1.71 3.49 18.72
C GLY A 133 0.74 2.49 19.34
N THR A 134 0.07 2.90 20.42
CA THR A 134 -0.91 2.06 21.13
C THR A 134 -2.12 1.72 20.26
N ASN A 135 -2.58 2.66 19.44
CA ASN A 135 -3.83 2.54 18.67
C ASN A 135 -3.61 2.39 17.16
N GLY A 136 -2.37 2.23 16.71
CA GLY A 136 -2.07 2.22 15.29
C GLY A 136 -0.63 2.55 14.98
N TRP A 137 -0.41 3.00 13.75
CA TRP A 137 0.91 3.26 13.19
C TRP A 137 0.93 4.62 12.51
N THR A 138 2.12 5.23 12.50
CA THR A 138 2.36 6.46 11.75
C THR A 138 3.52 6.23 10.81
N LEU A 139 3.30 6.53 9.53
CA LEU A 139 4.35 6.59 8.52
C LEU A 139 4.54 8.05 8.11
N THR A 140 5.75 8.56 8.23
CA THR A 140 6.09 9.93 7.83
C THR A 140 7.02 9.88 6.63
N ASP A 141 6.63 10.55 5.55
CA ASP A 141 7.53 10.88 4.44
C ASP A 141 8.48 12.00 4.88
N LEU A 142 9.77 11.71 4.93
CA LEU A 142 10.79 12.65 5.40
C LEU A 142 11.17 13.70 4.36
N THR A 143 10.67 13.58 3.12
CA THR A 143 10.93 14.54 2.04
C THR A 143 9.84 15.59 1.93
N THR A 144 8.59 15.21 2.21
CA THR A 144 7.42 16.09 2.11
C THR A 144 6.79 16.45 3.46
N ASP A 145 7.27 15.83 4.54
CA ASP A 145 6.68 15.90 5.89
C ASP A 145 5.19 15.50 5.92
N THR A 146 4.77 14.69 4.94
CA THR A 146 3.44 14.09 4.93
C THR A 146 3.39 12.94 5.92
N ALA A 147 2.44 12.98 6.84
CA ALA A 147 2.22 11.92 7.81
C ALA A 147 0.94 11.13 7.49
N GLU A 148 1.05 9.81 7.52
CA GLU A 148 -0.05 8.88 7.28
C GLU A 148 -0.36 8.14 8.57
N ALA A 149 -1.64 8.16 8.98
CA ALA A 149 -2.12 7.44 10.13
C ALA A 149 -2.76 6.12 9.69
N TYR A 150 -2.40 5.03 10.35
CA TYR A 150 -2.89 3.69 10.09
C TYR A 150 -3.50 3.08 11.34
N SER A 151 -4.52 2.23 11.15
CA SER A 151 -5.10 1.43 12.22
C SER A 151 -4.13 0.38 12.76
N SER A 152 -4.48 -0.27 13.87
CA SER A 152 -3.73 -1.42 14.40
C SER A 152 -3.72 -2.62 13.43
N ALA A 153 -4.62 -2.65 12.45
CA ALA A 153 -4.67 -3.65 11.38
C ALA A 153 -3.92 -3.22 10.11
N GLY A 154 -3.29 -2.04 10.09
CA GLY A 154 -2.51 -1.55 8.95
C GLY A 154 -3.33 -0.88 7.86
N VAL A 155 -4.59 -0.53 8.12
CA VAL A 155 -5.47 0.18 7.18
C VAL A 155 -5.24 1.68 7.28
N LEU A 156 -5.08 2.38 6.15
CA LEU A 156 -4.95 3.84 6.12
C LEU A 156 -6.21 4.50 6.67
N LEU A 157 -6.03 5.47 7.58
CA LEU A 157 -7.11 6.22 8.23
C LEU A 157 -7.13 7.69 7.82
N SER A 158 -5.95 8.29 7.67
CA SER A 158 -5.80 9.67 7.20
C SER A 158 -4.39 9.95 6.69
N VAL A 159 -4.29 11.01 5.91
CA VAL A 159 -3.05 11.61 5.43
C VAL A 159 -3.06 13.07 5.84
N SER A 160 -2.01 13.55 6.49
CA SER A 160 -1.85 14.95 6.85
C SER A 160 -0.62 15.53 6.18
N THR A 161 -0.78 16.62 5.45
CA THR A 161 0.32 17.33 4.80
C THR A 161 0.98 18.32 5.77
N HIS A 162 2.18 18.79 5.41
CA HIS A 162 2.92 19.78 6.21
C HIS A 162 2.14 21.10 6.42
N ASP A 163 1.24 21.46 5.51
CA ASP A 163 0.38 22.64 5.59
C ASP A 163 -0.79 22.48 6.57
N GLY A 164 -0.89 21.32 7.23
CA GLY A 164 -1.95 21.01 8.20
C GLY A 164 -3.26 20.51 7.58
N GLN A 165 -3.32 20.34 6.26
CA GLN A 165 -4.46 19.70 5.60
C GLN A 165 -4.51 18.22 5.99
N GLN A 166 -5.69 17.76 6.41
CA GLN A 166 -5.95 16.37 6.74
C GLN A 166 -6.99 15.79 5.79
N GLU A 167 -6.61 14.71 5.12
CA GLU A 167 -7.43 13.98 4.17
C GLU A 167 -7.74 12.60 4.71
N HIS A 168 -8.94 12.10 4.39
CA HIS A 168 -9.38 10.77 4.77
C HIS A 168 -9.62 9.93 3.51
N PRO A 169 -9.29 8.63 3.54
CA PRO A 169 -9.66 7.73 2.45
C PRO A 169 -11.17 7.79 2.17
N PRO A 170 -11.59 7.63 0.90
CA PRO A 170 -13.00 7.50 0.57
C PRO A 170 -13.64 6.39 1.39
N ARG A 171 -14.79 6.66 2.02
CA ARG A 171 -15.51 5.61 2.75
C ARG A 171 -16.07 4.60 1.76
N THR A 172 -15.81 3.33 1.98
CA THR A 172 -16.51 2.25 1.27
C THR A 172 -18.00 2.33 1.64
N ILE A 173 -18.88 2.31 0.64
CA ILE A 173 -20.35 2.47 0.80
C ILE A 173 -21.00 1.27 1.56
N ALA A 174 -20.21 0.36 2.13
CA ALA A 174 -20.69 -0.83 2.83
C ALA A 174 -21.08 -0.58 4.30
N GLU A 175 -20.76 0.58 4.88
CA GLU A 175 -21.19 0.92 6.23
C GLU A 175 -22.34 1.93 6.18
N GLY A 176 -23.53 1.41 5.88
CA GLY A 176 -24.76 2.12 6.23
C GLY A 176 -24.81 2.31 7.75
N PRO A 177 -25.39 3.42 8.26
CA PRO A 177 -25.55 3.61 9.68
C PRO A 177 -26.36 2.45 10.24
N THR A 178 -25.82 1.78 11.27
CA THR A 178 -26.64 0.90 12.12
C THR A 178 -27.63 1.80 12.84
N GLN A 179 -28.79 2.04 12.23
CA GLN A 179 -29.91 2.63 12.94
C GLN A 179 -30.36 1.61 13.98
N SER A 180 -30.18 1.98 15.23
CA SER A 180 -30.80 1.31 16.36
C SER A 180 -32.31 1.40 16.20
N VAL A 181 -32.97 0.25 16.07
CA VAL A 181 -34.41 0.09 16.33
C VAL A 181 -34.56 -0.40 17.76
#